data_AF-B0C1H5-F1
#
_entry.id   AF-B0C1H5-F1
#
_cell.length_a   1.000
_cell.length_b   1.000
_cell.length_c   1.000
_cell.angle_alpha   90.00
_cell.angle_beta   90.00
_cell.angle_gamma   90.00
#
_symmetry.space_group_name_H-M   'P 1'
#
loop_
_entity.id
_entity.type
_entity.pdbx_description
1 polymer ?
#
loop_
_entity_poly.entity_id
_entity_poly.type
_entity_poly.pdbx_seq_one_letter_code
_entity_poly.pdbx_strand_id
1 'polypeptide(L)'
;MYLRTCARTIAMSSPTQSTKKKINLKVDPHRGDVIDRAAAVAGKTRTEFMVDASYREAQELLLSQTTFYLSNGGWDAFMEILDNPPEPSAARKALQDHQAPWDS
;
A
#
# COMPACT_ATOMS: atom_id res chain seq x y z
N MET A 1 -24.50 37.63 5.96
CA MET A 1 -23.13 37.64 6.53
C MET A 1 -23.13 36.76 7.76
N TYR A 2 -22.87 35.45 7.62
CA TYR A 2 -22.44 34.59 8.73
C TYR A 2 -21.63 33.44 8.12
N LEU A 3 -20.33 33.48 8.36
CA LEU A 3 -19.35 32.45 8.00
C LEU A 3 -19.61 31.22 8.88
N ARG A 4 -19.93 30.08 8.27
CA ARG A 4 -19.93 28.78 8.95
C ARG A 4 -18.58 28.13 8.75
N THR A 5 -17.68 28.37 9.69
CA THR A 5 -16.42 27.62 9.81
C THR A 5 -16.74 26.27 10.44
N CYS A 6 -16.81 25.20 9.64
CA CYS A 6 -16.81 23.84 10.16
C CYS A 6 -15.36 23.44 10.45
N ALA A 7 -14.99 23.43 11.73
CA ALA A 7 -13.74 22.85 12.19
C ALA A 7 -13.75 21.35 11.91
N ARG A 8 -12.85 20.89 11.04
CA ARG A 8 -12.65 19.48 10.72
C ARG A 8 -11.83 18.85 11.84
N THR A 9 -12.50 18.17 12.78
CA THR A 9 -11.83 17.38 13.81
C THR A 9 -11.12 16.21 13.13
N ILE A 10 -9.79 16.22 13.14
CA ILE A 10 -8.97 15.07 12.75
C ILE A 10 -9.19 14.01 13.84
N ALA A 11 -9.89 12.93 13.51
CA ALA A 11 -9.98 11.77 14.38
C ALA A 11 -8.57 11.16 14.51
N MET A 12 -7.95 11.34 15.67
CA MET A 12 -6.73 10.63 16.03
C MET A 12 -7.09 9.15 16.19
N SER A 13 -6.58 8.30 15.31
CA SER A 13 -6.75 6.85 15.40
C SER A 13 -6.12 6.34 16.69
N SER A 14 -6.93 5.81 17.60
CA SER A 14 -6.47 5.14 18.82
C SER A 14 -5.48 4.02 18.48
N PRO A 15 -4.42 3.81 19.28
CA PRO A 15 -3.47 2.72 19.06
C PRO A 15 -4.22 1.39 19.15
N THR A 16 -4.24 0.64 18.05
CA THR A 16 -4.89 -0.67 17.98
C THR A 16 -4.14 -1.61 18.91
N GLN A 17 -4.83 -2.09 19.94
CA GLN A 17 -4.26 -3.05 20.90
C GLN A 17 -3.80 -4.30 20.14
N SER A 18 -2.49 -4.53 20.12
CA SER A 18 -1.83 -5.56 19.31
C SER A 18 -2.14 -6.97 19.83
N THR A 19 -3.33 -7.47 19.49
CA THR A 19 -3.69 -8.86 19.76
C THR A 19 -3.00 -9.76 18.72
N LYS A 20 -2.18 -10.70 19.20
CA LYS A 20 -1.53 -11.69 18.32
C LYS A 20 -2.62 -12.55 17.67
N LYS A 21 -2.72 -12.52 16.34
CA LYS A 21 -3.67 -13.34 15.58
C LYS A 21 -3.07 -14.72 15.29
N LYS A 22 -3.80 -15.79 15.59
CA LYS A 22 -3.40 -17.16 15.23
C LYS A 22 -3.75 -17.44 13.77
N ILE A 23 -2.83 -18.05 13.03
CA ILE A 23 -3.02 -18.48 11.64
C ILE A 23 -2.68 -19.97 11.57
N ASN A 24 -3.64 -20.79 11.15
CA ASN A 24 -3.44 -22.24 10.97
C ASN A 24 -3.21 -22.52 9.49
N LEU A 25 -2.09 -23.17 9.17
CA LEU A 25 -1.68 -23.47 7.79
C LEU A 25 -1.42 -24.98 7.66
N LYS A 26 -1.82 -25.56 6.53
CA LYS A 26 -1.40 -26.89 6.13
C LYS A 26 -0.28 -26.74 5.11
N VAL A 27 0.81 -27.47 5.29
CA VAL A 27 1.98 -27.42 4.43
C VAL A 27 2.34 -28.84 4.03
N ASP A 28 2.67 -29.04 2.76
CA ASP A 28 3.23 -30.29 2.28
C ASP A 28 4.54 -30.63 3.01
N PRO A 29 4.80 -31.91 3.38
CA PRO A 29 5.99 -32.28 4.14
C PRO A 29 7.30 -31.78 3.53
N HIS A 30 7.45 -31.88 2.20
CA HIS A 30 8.68 -31.46 1.53
C HIS A 30 8.91 -29.95 1.66
N ARG A 31 7.85 -29.15 1.53
CA ARG A 31 7.92 -27.70 1.74
C ARG A 31 8.25 -27.37 3.19
N GLY A 32 7.68 -28.11 4.14
CA GLY A 32 7.98 -27.99 5.57
C GLY A 32 9.48 -28.20 5.86
N ASP A 33 10.07 -29.26 5.32
CA ASP A 33 11.49 -29.59 5.53
C ASP A 33 12.44 -28.53 4.97
N VAL A 34 12.09 -27.91 3.83
CA VAL A 34 12.85 -26.79 3.26
C VAL A 34 12.77 -25.56 4.17
N ILE A 35 11.57 -25.24 4.68
CA ILE A 35 11.36 -24.11 5.59
C ILE A 35 12.13 -24.31 6.89
N ASP A 36 12.14 -25.53 7.45
CA ASP A 36 12.88 -25.84 8.68
C ASP A 36 14.38 -25.62 8.52
N ARG A 37 14.94 -26.09 7.41
CA ARG A 37 16.36 -25.87 7.12
C ARG A 37 16.67 -24.39 6.96
N ALA A 38 15.82 -23.64 6.26
CA ALA A 38 16.00 -22.21 6.10
C ALA A 38 15.89 -21.46 7.45
N ALA A 39 14.95 -21.84 8.31
CA ALA A 39 14.80 -21.27 9.65
C ALA A 39 16.02 -21.58 10.54
N ALA A 40 16.54 -22.82 10.47
CA ALA A 40 17.75 -23.22 11.19
C ALA A 40 18.97 -22.41 10.74
N VAL A 41 19.17 -22.24 9.43
CA VAL A 41 20.25 -21.39 8.89
C VAL A 41 20.10 -19.93 9.34
N ALA A 42 18.87 -19.43 9.42
CA ALA A 42 18.58 -18.07 9.89
C ALA A 42 18.65 -17.92 11.43
N GLY A 43 18.81 -19.00 12.19
CA GLY A 43 18.77 -18.97 13.66
C GLY A 43 17.41 -18.59 14.25
N LYS A 44 16.33 -18.84 13.51
CA LYS A 44 14.94 -18.48 13.90
C LYS A 44 14.10 -19.73 14.14
N THR A 45 13.01 -19.59 14.90
CA THR A 45 12.00 -20.64 14.93
C THR A 45 11.26 -20.72 13.58
N ARG A 46 10.68 -21.89 13.26
CA ARG A 46 9.87 -22.08 12.05
C ARG A 46 8.81 -20.99 11.91
N THR A 47 8.09 -20.70 12.99
CA THR A 47 7.00 -19.71 12.99
C THR A 47 7.51 -18.29 12.72
N GLU A 48 8.60 -17.87 13.37
CA GLU A 48 9.19 -16.55 13.15
C GLU A 48 9.68 -16.40 11.71
N PHE A 49 10.39 -17.40 11.19
CA PHE A 49 10.85 -17.39 9.81
C PHE A 49 9.69 -17.27 8.83
N MET A 50 8.62 -18.05 9.01
CA MET A 50 7.45 -17.99 8.15
C MET A 50 6.73 -16.64 8.21
N VAL A 51 6.55 -16.07 9.41
CA VAL A 51 5.89 -14.77 9.58
C VAL A 51 6.71 -13.67 8.91
N ASP A 52 8.01 -13.62 9.16
CA ASP A 52 8.90 -12.60 8.59
C ASP A 52 8.98 -12.72 7.07
N ALA A 53 9.14 -13.93 6.54
CA ALA A 53 9.21 -14.16 5.10
C ALA A 53 7.90 -13.78 4.41
N SER A 54 6.75 -14.16 4.98
CA SER A 54 5.44 -13.81 4.43
C SER A 54 5.17 -12.31 4.50
N TYR A 55 5.60 -11.65 5.58
CA TYR A 55 5.42 -10.22 5.74
C TYR A 55 6.28 -9.43 4.74
N ARG A 56 7.55 -9.82 4.56
CA ARG A 56 8.43 -9.22 3.57
C ARG A 56 7.86 -9.35 2.16
N GLU A 57 7.43 -10.55 1.76
CA GLU A 57 6.83 -10.77 0.45
C GLU A 57 5.57 -9.91 0.24
N ALA A 58 4.71 -9.82 1.25
CA ALA A 58 3.53 -8.97 1.19
C ALA A 58 3.89 -7.49 1.02
N GLN A 59 4.93 -7.01 1.71
CA GLN A 59 5.42 -5.64 1.54
C GLN A 59 5.97 -5.39 0.15
N GLU A 60 6.80 -6.29 -0.37
CA GLU A 60 7.37 -6.19 -1.72
C GLU A 60 6.27 -6.15 -2.78
N LEU A 61 5.24 -7.00 -2.66
CA LEU A 61 4.11 -7.00 -3.58
C LEU A 61 3.26 -5.73 -3.48
N LEU A 62 3.03 -5.19 -2.28
CA LEU A 62 2.30 -3.94 -2.10
C LEU A 62 3.09 -2.73 -2.63
N LEU A 63 4.42 -2.72 -2.45
CA LEU A 63 5.29 -1.65 -2.92
C LEU A 63 5.53 -1.70 -4.43
N SER A 64 5.50 -2.89 -5.03
CA SER A 64 5.58 -3.02 -6.50
C SER A 64 4.42 -2.30 -7.21
N GLN A 65 3.26 -2.18 -6.55
CA GLN A 65 2.09 -1.50 -7.11
C GLN A 65 2.20 0.03 -7.06
N THR A 66 3.10 0.58 -6.24
CA THR A 66 3.25 2.04 -6.10
C THR A 66 4.45 2.59 -6.88
N THR A 67 5.27 1.73 -7.48
CA THR A 67 6.51 2.12 -8.15
C THR A 67 6.36 2.02 -9.67
N PHE A 68 6.35 3.17 -10.35
CA PHE A 68 6.32 3.24 -11.81
C PHE A 68 7.74 3.43 -12.34
N TYR A 69 8.21 2.50 -13.17
CA TYR A 69 9.47 2.63 -13.87
C TYR A 69 9.23 3.30 -15.23
N LEU A 70 9.91 4.41 -15.47
CA LEU A 70 9.90 5.12 -16.75
C LEU A 70 11.29 5.01 -17.40
N SER A 71 11.33 4.91 -18.73
CA SER A 71 12.57 5.14 -19.47
C SER A 71 12.97 6.61 -19.35
N ASN A 72 14.23 6.96 -19.64
CA ASN A 72 14.67 8.37 -19.58
C ASN A 72 13.75 9.29 -20.41
N GLY A 73 13.36 8.88 -21.62
CA GLY A 73 12.43 9.68 -22.43
C GLY A 73 11.02 9.74 -21.85
N GLY A 74 10.55 8.69 -21.17
CA GLY A 74 9.28 8.70 -20.45
C GLY A 74 9.31 9.60 -19.20
N TRP A 75 10.47 9.68 -18.55
CA TRP A 75 10.70 10.58 -17.43
C TRP A 75 10.68 12.05 -17.88
N ASP A 76 11.39 12.39 -18.96
CA ASP A 76 11.43 13.75 -19.50
C ASP A 76 10.04 14.23 -19.92
N ALA A 77 9.28 13.40 -20.63
CA ALA A 77 7.90 13.70 -21.03
C ALA A 77 6.96 13.83 -19.82
N PHE A 78 7.16 13.00 -18.78
CA PHE A 78 6.39 13.10 -17.55
C PHE A 78 6.67 14.41 -16.81
N MET A 79 7.94 14.81 -16.72
CA MET A 79 8.33 16.09 -16.11
C MET A 79 7.77 17.28 -16.89
N GLU A 80 7.81 17.26 -18.22
CA GLU A 80 7.24 18.32 -19.06
C GLU A 80 5.73 18.52 -18.80
N ILE A 81 4.97 17.43 -18.66
CA ILE A 81 3.53 17.48 -18.34
C ILE A 81 3.28 18.02 -16.92
N LEU A 82 4.17 17.74 -15.97
CA LEU A 82 4.05 18.25 -14.60
C LEU A 82 4.37 19.75 -14.51
N ASP A 83 5.40 20.20 -15.23
CA ASP A 83 5.84 21.59 -15.24
C ASP A 83 4.90 22.48 -16.06
N ASN A 84 4.34 21.95 -17.15
CA ASN A 84 3.38 22.65 -18.00
C ASN A 84 2.09 21.81 -18.16
N PRO A 85 1.22 21.79 -17.13
CA PRO A 85 0.01 21.00 -17.18
C PRO A 85 -0.91 21.49 -18.30
N PRO A 86 -1.44 20.59 -19.15
CA PRO A 86 -2.36 20.97 -20.21
C PRO A 86 -3.68 21.48 -19.63
N GLU A 87 -4.32 22.40 -20.36
CA GLU A 87 -5.61 22.97 -19.99
C GLU A 87 -6.66 21.85 -19.76
N PRO A 88 -7.45 21.91 -18.67
CA PRO A 88 -8.43 20.88 -18.36
C PRO A 88 -9.47 20.77 -19.48
N SER A 89 -9.65 19.57 -20.01
CA SER A 89 -10.73 19.29 -20.97
C SER A 89 -12.11 19.50 -20.34
N ALA A 90 -13.14 19.73 -21.16
CA ALA A 90 -14.51 19.88 -20.67
C ALA A 90 -14.97 18.68 -19.81
N ALA A 91 -14.57 17.46 -20.20
CA ALA A 91 -14.84 16.25 -19.43
C ALA A 91 -14.12 16.23 -18.07
N ARG A 92 -12.87 16.71 -18.01
CA ARG A 92 -12.12 16.82 -16.75
C ARG A 92 -12.78 17.81 -15.80
N LYS A 93 -13.24 18.96 -16.31
CA LYS A 93 -13.98 19.95 -15.51
C LYS A 93 -15.28 19.36 -14.96
N ALA A 94 -16.07 18.72 -15.83
CA ALA A 94 -17.31 18.06 -15.42
C ALA A 94 -17.11 16.98 -14.34
N LEU A 95 -16.00 16.22 -14.40
CA LEU A 95 -15.67 15.22 -13.37
C LEU A 95 -15.27 15.89 -12.05
N GLN A 96 -14.54 17.00 -12.10
CA GLN A 96 -14.06 17.73 -10.94
C GLN A 96 -15.20 18.44 -10.19
N ASP A 97 -16.24 18.88 -10.93
CA ASP A 97 -17.46 19.49 -10.38
C ASP A 97 -18.48 18.44 -9.88
N HIS A 98 -18.29 17.17 -10.21
CA HIS A 98 -19.19 16.09 -9.79
C HIS A 98 -18.96 15.72 -8.31
N GLN A 99 -20.03 15.66 -7.53
CA GLN A 99 -19.94 15.23 -6.13
C GLN A 99 -19.43 13.79 -6.04
N ALA A 100 -18.45 13.55 -5.17
CA ALA A 100 -17.89 12.23 -5.02
C ALA A 100 -18.93 11.26 -4.40
N PRO A 101 -19.01 10.01 -4.86
CA PRO A 101 -20.03 9.05 -4.41
C PRO A 101 -19.91 8.62 -2.95
N TRP A 102 -18.85 9.01 -2.24
CA TRP A 102 -18.63 8.74 -0.82
C TRP A 102 -18.90 9.95 0.10
N ASP A 103 -19.28 11.11 -0.45
CA ASP A 103 -19.71 12.28 0.32
C ASP A 103 -21.23 12.23 0.64
N SER A 104 -21.79 11.02 0.77
CA SER A 104 -23.21 10.75 1.11
C SER A 104 -23.34 10.08 2.47
#